data_AF-A0A831P1B0-F1
#
_entry.id   AF-A0A831P1B0-F1
#
_cell.length_a   1.000
_cell.length_b   1.000
_cell.length_c   1.000
_cell.angle_alpha   90.00
_cell.angle_beta   90.00
_cell.angle_gamma   90.00
#
_symmetry.space_group_name_H-M   'P 1'
#
loop_
_entity.id
_entity.type
_entity.pdbx_description
1 polymer ?
#
loop_
_entity_poly.entity_id
_entity_poly.type
_entity_poly.pdbx_seq_one_letter_code
_entity_poly.pdbx_strand_id
1 'polypeptide(L)'
;MSVVAIVGRPNVGKSTLFNRILGRRKAIVDDVSGVTRDRNYGNASWTGREFTLVDTGGLDPTVEEGFFPLIREQAMLAINEADVILFILDTRDGLTPADMEIADVLRRTEKSVIVTANKSEGDRRGMEAAEFFELGLGSVLPVSAIHGAGVAELLEEVVRKLPDAKENTPEEWDIRVAVIGRPNTGKSTLINRLLGEERLLVSEVPGTTMDSVDTLLKHGERSYLLVDTAGVRRRSRIRIDLERHSVTRTISALERCDVCLLLLDSVEGLVEQDIRLAGLAEDRGRGMIIVLNKWDLMEKDHMTFDRMCKDIREQL
;
A
#
# COMPACT_ATOMS: atom_id res chain seq x y z
N MET A 1 -1.61 0.37 -8.87
CA MET A 1 -1.93 -1.06 -9.12
C MET A 1 -3.14 -1.39 -8.26
N SER A 2 -4.12 -2.13 -8.77
CA SER A 2 -5.35 -2.36 -8.02
C SER A 2 -5.15 -3.30 -6.84
N VAL A 3 -5.89 -3.10 -5.76
CA VAL A 3 -5.77 -3.85 -4.51
C VAL A 3 -7.01 -4.75 -4.31
N VAL A 4 -6.78 -6.01 -3.96
CA VAL A 4 -7.82 -6.99 -3.64
C VAL A 4 -7.61 -7.45 -2.19
N ALA A 5 -8.57 -7.17 -1.30
CA ALA A 5 -8.48 -7.61 0.10
C ALA A 5 -9.33 -8.85 0.37
N ILE A 6 -8.75 -9.81 1.09
CA ILE A 6 -9.43 -11.01 1.57
C ILE A 6 -9.90 -10.77 2.99
N VAL A 7 -11.22 -10.76 3.17
CA VAL A 7 -11.89 -10.49 4.45
C VAL A 7 -12.72 -11.70 4.86
N GLY A 8 -12.84 -11.93 6.15
CA GLY A 8 -13.65 -13.01 6.71
C GLY A 8 -13.23 -13.31 8.14
N ARG A 9 -14.08 -14.00 8.90
CA ARG A 9 -13.76 -14.38 10.27
C ARG A 9 -12.52 -15.30 10.35
N PRO A 10 -11.93 -15.53 11.54
CA PRO A 10 -10.83 -16.49 11.69
C PRO A 10 -11.21 -17.89 11.16
N ASN A 11 -10.21 -18.62 10.65
CA ASN A 11 -10.31 -20.04 10.23
C ASN A 11 -11.21 -20.38 9.03
N VAL A 12 -11.76 -19.40 8.30
CA VAL A 12 -12.50 -19.63 7.05
C VAL A 12 -11.62 -20.00 5.85
N GLY A 13 -10.29 -19.97 6.01
CA GLY A 13 -9.31 -20.35 4.98
C GLY A 13 -8.79 -19.20 4.11
N LYS A 14 -8.78 -17.96 4.64
CA LYS A 14 -8.21 -16.76 3.97
C LYS A 14 -6.77 -16.99 3.50
N SER A 15 -5.88 -17.37 4.41
CA SER A 15 -4.45 -17.57 4.11
C SER A 15 -4.21 -18.76 3.18
N THR A 16 -5.05 -19.80 3.23
CA THR A 16 -5.01 -20.90 2.27
C THR A 16 -5.32 -20.42 0.85
N LEU A 17 -6.36 -19.60 0.69
CA LEU A 17 -6.73 -19.04 -0.60
C LEU A 17 -5.68 -18.04 -1.10
N PHE A 18 -5.18 -17.18 -0.22
CA PHE A 18 -4.08 -16.24 -0.49
C PHE A 18 -2.87 -16.97 -1.08
N ASN A 19 -2.33 -17.95 -0.36
CA ASN A 19 -1.17 -18.72 -0.80
C ASN A 19 -1.43 -19.48 -2.10
N ARG A 20 -2.65 -19.98 -2.31
CA ARG A 20 -3.01 -20.64 -3.55
C ARG A 20 -3.03 -19.69 -4.75
N ILE A 21 -3.54 -18.47 -4.58
CA ILE A 21 -3.57 -17.46 -5.65
C ILE A 21 -2.13 -17.08 -6.02
N LEU A 22 -1.26 -16.86 -5.03
CA LEU A 22 0.14 -16.51 -5.27
C LEU A 22 0.94 -17.66 -5.90
N GLY A 23 0.75 -18.90 -5.43
CA GLY A 23 1.48 -20.08 -5.92
C GLY A 23 1.19 -20.51 -7.37
N ARG A 24 0.22 -19.87 -8.07
CA ARG A 24 -0.04 -20.11 -9.50
C ARG A 24 0.95 -19.40 -10.44
N ARG A 25 1.85 -18.55 -9.92
CA ARG A 25 3.07 -18.05 -10.62
C ARG A 25 4.26 -18.10 -9.64
N LYS A 26 5.49 -18.10 -10.17
CA LYS A 26 6.69 -17.79 -9.38
C LYS A 26 6.53 -16.36 -8.84
N ALA A 27 5.98 -16.24 -7.64
CA ALA A 27 5.99 -14.99 -6.91
C ALA A 27 7.46 -14.61 -6.67
N ILE A 28 7.83 -13.38 -7.02
CA ILE A 28 8.83 -12.69 -6.23
C ILE A 28 8.08 -12.37 -4.94
N VAL A 29 8.26 -13.24 -3.95
CA VAL A 29 7.79 -13.01 -2.60
C VAL A 29 8.76 -12.00 -2.02
N ASP A 30 8.43 -10.72 -2.15
CA ASP A 30 9.03 -9.74 -1.26
C ASP A 30 8.39 -9.96 0.10
N ASP A 31 9.06 -10.73 0.95
CA ASP A 31 8.82 -10.71 2.38
C ASP A 31 9.19 -9.30 2.86
N VAL A 32 8.22 -8.38 2.85
CA VAL A 32 8.33 -7.11 3.56
C VAL A 32 8.20 -7.41 5.05
N SER A 33 9.23 -8.05 5.61
CA SER A 33 9.43 -8.20 7.04
C SER A 33 9.72 -6.82 7.62
N GLY A 34 8.68 -6.11 8.07
CA GLY A 34 8.93 -4.81 8.70
C GLY A 34 7.74 -3.96 9.16
N VAL A 35 6.48 -4.21 8.77
CA VAL A 35 5.39 -3.32 9.21
C VAL A 35 4.07 -4.04 9.50
N THR A 36 3.70 -4.01 10.79
CA THR A 36 2.46 -4.49 11.43
C THR A 36 2.23 -6.00 11.47
N ARG A 37 1.77 -6.48 12.64
CA ARG A 37 1.80 -7.88 13.08
C ARG A 37 0.90 -8.86 12.32
N ASP A 38 -0.01 -8.43 11.45
CA ASP A 38 -1.13 -9.31 11.04
C ASP A 38 -1.55 -9.26 9.55
N ARG A 39 -0.82 -8.63 8.62
CA ARG A 39 -1.25 -8.56 7.20
C ARG A 39 -0.21 -9.05 6.19
N ASN A 40 -0.62 -9.96 5.32
CA ASN A 40 0.22 -10.49 4.25
C ASN A 40 -0.14 -9.84 2.92
N TYR A 41 0.87 -9.40 2.18
CA TYR A 41 0.74 -8.79 0.86
C TYR A 41 1.39 -9.69 -0.17
N GLY A 42 0.82 -9.77 -1.38
CA GLY A 42 1.43 -10.50 -2.47
C GLY A 42 0.91 -10.07 -3.83
N ASN A 43 1.80 -9.98 -4.80
CA ASN A 43 1.43 -9.63 -6.17
C ASN A 43 0.89 -10.85 -6.91
N ALA A 44 -0.29 -10.69 -7.52
CA ALA A 44 -0.96 -11.71 -8.29
C ALA A 44 -1.27 -11.20 -9.70
N SER A 45 -1.36 -12.12 -10.65
CA SER A 45 -1.76 -11.79 -12.02
C SER A 45 -2.68 -12.87 -12.57
N TRP A 46 -3.78 -12.48 -13.20
CA TRP A 46 -4.69 -13.38 -13.89
C TRP A 46 -5.02 -12.82 -15.26
N THR A 47 -4.90 -13.64 -16.31
CA THR A 47 -5.15 -13.24 -17.72
C THR A 47 -4.47 -11.92 -18.13
N GLY A 48 -3.26 -11.65 -17.62
CA GLY A 48 -2.49 -10.43 -17.92
C GLY A 48 -2.86 -9.19 -17.10
N ARG A 49 -3.86 -9.26 -16.20
CA ARG A 49 -4.21 -8.19 -15.26
C ARG A 49 -3.49 -8.43 -13.93
N GLU A 50 -2.68 -7.46 -13.52
CA GLU A 50 -1.92 -7.48 -12.27
C GLU A 50 -2.67 -6.75 -11.16
N PHE A 51 -2.59 -7.30 -9.94
CA PHE A 51 -3.19 -6.73 -8.75
C PHE A 51 -2.44 -7.17 -7.49
N THR A 52 -2.50 -6.35 -6.45
CA THR A 52 -1.97 -6.69 -5.13
C THR A 52 -3.06 -7.37 -4.33
N LEU A 53 -2.76 -8.56 -3.80
CA LEU A 53 -3.62 -9.31 -2.91
C LEU A 53 -3.20 -9.06 -1.46
N VAL A 54 -4.18 -8.81 -0.58
CA VAL A 54 -3.97 -8.55 0.84
C VAL A 54 -4.77 -9.53 1.67
N ASP A 55 -4.12 -10.32 2.52
CA ASP A 55 -4.79 -11.12 3.56
C ASP A 55 -4.84 -10.30 4.84
N THR A 56 -6.04 -9.98 5.31
CA THR A 56 -6.23 -9.08 6.46
C THR A 56 -5.94 -9.74 7.81
N GLY A 57 -5.42 -10.99 7.81
CA GLY A 57 -5.09 -11.73 9.02
C GLY A 57 -6.31 -12.14 9.83
N GLY A 58 -6.13 -13.14 10.70
CA GLY A 58 -7.10 -13.48 11.73
C GLY A 58 -6.61 -12.92 13.06
N LEU A 59 -7.41 -12.09 13.71
CA LEU A 59 -7.14 -11.73 15.08
C LEU A 59 -7.27 -12.98 15.95
N ASP A 60 -6.24 -13.24 16.75
CA ASP A 60 -6.36 -14.12 17.91
C ASP A 60 -6.98 -13.26 19.03
N PRO A 61 -8.24 -13.51 19.44
CA PRO A 61 -8.91 -12.66 20.41
C PRO A 61 -8.32 -12.92 21.80
N THR A 62 -7.21 -12.27 22.12
CA THR A 62 -6.80 -12.12 23.52
C THR A 62 -7.69 -11.08 24.17
N VAL A 63 -8.71 -11.62 24.84
CA VAL A 63 -9.65 -11.05 25.81
C VAL A 63 -9.24 -9.68 26.38
N GLU A 64 -10.03 -8.64 26.08
CA GLU A 64 -10.50 -7.60 27.02
C GLU A 64 -11.42 -6.57 26.32
N GLU A 65 -11.25 -6.34 25.02
CA GLU A 65 -12.17 -5.54 24.20
C GLU A 65 -13.11 -6.46 23.39
N GLY A 66 -14.40 -6.11 23.30
CA GLY A 66 -15.42 -6.98 22.70
C GLY A 66 -15.04 -7.49 21.30
N PHE A 67 -15.31 -8.78 21.04
CA PHE A 67 -14.98 -9.50 19.81
C PHE A 67 -15.52 -8.83 18.53
N PHE A 68 -16.70 -8.22 18.59
CA PHE A 68 -17.39 -7.65 17.42
C PHE A 68 -16.86 -6.29 16.94
N PRO A 69 -16.60 -5.29 17.81
CA PRO A 69 -15.94 -4.04 17.41
C PRO A 69 -14.65 -4.24 16.62
N LEU A 70 -13.83 -5.20 17.04
CA LEU A 70 -12.53 -5.48 16.44
C LEU A 70 -12.66 -6.13 15.05
N ILE A 71 -13.61 -7.04 14.87
CA ILE A 71 -13.96 -7.62 13.56
C ILE A 71 -14.41 -6.53 12.58
N ARG A 72 -15.24 -5.60 13.07
CA ARG A 72 -15.74 -4.49 12.28
C ARG A 72 -14.63 -3.52 11.87
N GLU A 73 -13.70 -3.21 12.77
CA GLU A 73 -12.55 -2.37 12.46
C GLU A 73 -11.69 -2.98 11.34
N GLN A 74 -11.41 -4.29 11.40
CA GLN A 74 -10.65 -4.97 10.35
C GLN A 74 -11.37 -4.93 9.01
N ALA A 75 -12.68 -5.19 8.99
CA ALA A 75 -13.46 -5.08 7.77
C ALA A 75 -13.41 -3.65 7.20
N MET A 76 -13.49 -2.62 8.04
CA MET A 76 -13.38 -1.22 7.61
C MET A 76 -11.99 -0.87 7.04
N LEU A 77 -10.91 -1.37 7.66
CA LEU A 77 -9.56 -1.15 7.15
C LEU A 77 -9.37 -1.81 5.79
N ALA A 78 -9.84 -3.04 5.63
CA ALA A 78 -9.84 -3.75 4.35
C ALA A 78 -10.66 -3.02 3.28
N ILE A 79 -11.83 -2.49 3.66
CA ILE A 79 -12.66 -1.65 2.80
C ILE A 79 -11.88 -0.41 2.37
N ASN A 80 -11.17 0.27 3.26
CA ASN A 80 -10.47 1.49 2.89
C ASN A 80 -9.34 1.25 1.88
N GLU A 81 -8.60 0.16 2.02
CA GLU A 81 -7.40 -0.16 1.21
C GLU A 81 -7.72 -0.84 -0.13
N ALA A 82 -8.82 -1.61 -0.23
CA ALA A 82 -9.09 -2.44 -1.40
C ALA A 82 -9.88 -1.74 -2.51
N ASP A 83 -9.69 -2.10 -3.77
CA ASP A 83 -10.62 -1.78 -4.86
C ASP A 83 -11.74 -2.85 -4.95
N VAL A 84 -11.38 -4.11 -4.68
CA VAL A 84 -12.29 -5.27 -4.67
C VAL A 84 -12.10 -6.06 -3.37
N ILE A 85 -13.21 -6.48 -2.77
CA ILE A 85 -13.22 -7.22 -1.51
C ILE A 85 -13.66 -8.66 -1.77
N LEU A 86 -12.83 -9.61 -1.38
CA LEU A 86 -13.15 -11.03 -1.33
C LEU A 86 -13.65 -11.39 0.07
N PHE A 87 -14.96 -11.55 0.24
CA PHE A 87 -15.53 -11.96 1.51
C PHE A 87 -15.64 -13.49 1.58
N ILE A 88 -14.79 -14.11 2.41
CA ILE A 88 -14.65 -15.55 2.52
C ILE A 88 -15.52 -16.08 3.67
N LEU A 89 -16.37 -17.05 3.34
CA LEU A 89 -17.24 -17.78 4.24
C LEU A 89 -16.82 -19.25 4.28
N ASP A 90 -17.21 -19.97 5.32
CA ASP A 90 -16.92 -21.40 5.47
C ASP A 90 -18.21 -22.21 5.32
N THR A 91 -18.27 -23.07 4.31
CA THR A 91 -19.45 -23.91 4.05
C THR A 91 -19.69 -24.99 5.10
N ARG A 92 -18.70 -25.32 5.92
CA ARG A 92 -18.81 -26.38 6.95
C ARG A 92 -19.48 -25.87 8.21
N ASP A 93 -19.16 -24.63 8.59
CA ASP A 93 -19.71 -23.96 9.76
C ASP A 93 -21.03 -23.22 9.45
N GLY A 94 -21.24 -22.92 8.16
CA GLY A 94 -22.32 -22.08 7.68
C GLY A 94 -22.25 -20.64 8.15
N LEU A 95 -23.40 -19.95 8.14
CA LEU A 95 -23.46 -18.53 8.45
C LEU A 95 -23.41 -18.26 9.96
N THR A 96 -22.41 -17.49 10.41
CA THR A 96 -22.22 -17.16 11.83
C THR A 96 -22.56 -15.69 12.15
N PRO A 97 -22.77 -15.32 13.44
CA PRO A 97 -22.95 -13.92 13.83
C PRO A 97 -21.78 -13.02 13.43
N ALA A 98 -20.55 -13.53 13.45
CA ALA A 98 -19.37 -12.78 13.00
C ALA A 98 -19.43 -12.48 11.50
N ASP A 99 -19.93 -13.42 10.70
CA ASP A 99 -20.11 -13.22 9.26
C ASP A 99 -21.20 -12.18 8.97
N MET A 100 -22.28 -12.17 9.77
CA MET A 100 -23.34 -11.16 9.67
C MET A 100 -22.84 -9.75 9.97
N GLU A 101 -22.01 -9.60 11.00
CA GLU A 101 -21.40 -8.31 11.35
C GLU A 101 -20.47 -7.79 10.24
N ILE A 102 -19.64 -8.67 9.67
CA ILE A 102 -18.80 -8.29 8.52
C ILE A 102 -19.69 -7.93 7.33
N ALA A 103 -20.73 -8.72 7.04
CA ALA A 103 -21.65 -8.45 5.95
C ALA A 103 -22.39 -7.11 6.12
N ASP A 104 -22.77 -6.73 7.34
CA ASP A 104 -23.39 -5.44 7.63
C ASP A 104 -22.50 -4.25 7.29
N VAL A 105 -21.20 -4.38 7.54
CA VAL A 105 -20.21 -3.37 7.17
C VAL A 105 -20.04 -3.33 5.65
N LEU A 106 -19.90 -4.51 5.02
CA LEU A 106 -19.72 -4.64 3.58
C LEU A 106 -20.95 -4.18 2.77
N ARG A 107 -22.17 -4.34 3.29
CA ARG A 107 -23.40 -3.84 2.64
C ARG A 107 -23.44 -2.32 2.48
N ARG A 108 -22.67 -1.58 3.29
CA ARG A 108 -22.65 -0.11 3.30
C ARG A 108 -21.54 0.47 2.43
N THR A 109 -20.67 -0.37 1.88
CA THR A 109 -19.60 0.10 0.99
C THR A 109 -20.11 0.22 -0.44
N GLU A 110 -19.57 1.18 -1.19
CA GLU A 110 -19.76 1.29 -2.64
C GLU A 110 -18.80 0.39 -3.42
N LYS A 111 -17.86 -0.27 -2.72
CA LYS A 111 -16.84 -1.12 -3.33
C LYS A 111 -17.40 -2.47 -3.76
N SER A 112 -16.80 -3.04 -4.80
CA SER A 112 -17.15 -4.35 -5.32
C SER A 112 -16.83 -5.45 -4.30
N VAL A 113 -17.88 -6.12 -3.81
CA VAL A 113 -17.75 -7.31 -2.95
C VAL A 113 -17.99 -8.57 -3.77
N ILE A 114 -17.18 -9.60 -3.54
CA ILE A 114 -17.33 -10.95 -4.09
C ILE A 114 -17.44 -11.91 -2.91
N VAL A 115 -18.63 -12.49 -2.74
CA VAL A 115 -18.87 -13.48 -1.69
C VAL A 115 -18.33 -14.82 -2.16
N THR A 116 -17.50 -15.44 -1.34
CA THR A 116 -16.77 -16.66 -1.66
C THR A 116 -17.06 -17.72 -0.59
N ALA A 117 -17.81 -18.75 -0.96
CA ALA A 117 -18.10 -19.88 -0.08
C ALA A 117 -16.93 -20.88 -0.16
N ASN A 118 -16.03 -20.84 0.81
CA ASN A 118 -14.83 -21.67 0.83
C ASN A 118 -15.09 -23.02 1.52
N LYS A 119 -14.20 -23.98 1.25
CA LYS A 119 -14.29 -25.39 1.68
C LYS A 119 -15.45 -26.14 0.99
N SER A 120 -15.93 -25.65 -0.15
CA SER A 120 -16.91 -26.34 -0.99
C SER A 120 -16.26 -27.47 -1.79
N GLU A 121 -16.56 -28.71 -1.43
CA GLU A 121 -15.91 -29.92 -1.95
C GLU A 121 -16.94 -30.86 -2.60
N GLY A 122 -16.53 -31.62 -3.62
CA GLY A 122 -17.41 -32.57 -4.33
C GLY A 122 -18.45 -31.93 -5.26
N ASP A 123 -19.51 -32.68 -5.59
CA ASP A 123 -20.52 -32.32 -6.59
C ASP A 123 -21.64 -31.39 -6.05
N ARG A 124 -21.66 -31.13 -4.73
CA ARG A 124 -22.73 -30.39 -4.05
C ARG A 124 -22.42 -28.92 -3.77
N ARG A 125 -21.34 -28.38 -4.34
CA ARG A 125 -20.85 -27.01 -4.11
C ARG A 125 -21.93 -25.92 -4.23
N GLY A 126 -22.82 -26.05 -5.22
CA GLY A 126 -23.90 -25.09 -5.43
C GLY A 126 -24.97 -25.10 -4.33
N MET A 127 -25.21 -26.25 -3.70
CA MET A 127 -26.15 -26.36 -2.56
C MET A 127 -25.53 -25.81 -1.28
N GLU A 128 -24.24 -26.04 -1.07
CA GLU A 128 -23.49 -25.56 0.11
C GLU A 128 -23.34 -24.03 0.12
N ALA A 129 -23.41 -23.38 -1.03
CA ALA A 129 -23.35 -21.93 -1.14
C ALA A 129 -24.72 -21.23 -0.99
N ALA A 130 -25.83 -22.00 -0.96
CA ALA A 130 -27.17 -21.45 -1.09
C ALA A 130 -27.58 -20.55 0.09
N GLU A 131 -27.18 -20.89 1.31
CA GLU A 131 -27.51 -20.10 2.51
C GLU A 131 -26.88 -18.71 2.50
N PHE A 132 -25.70 -18.55 1.88
CA PHE A 132 -24.98 -17.28 1.90
C PHE A 132 -25.61 -16.20 1.00
N PHE A 133 -26.56 -16.56 0.15
CA PHE A 133 -27.35 -15.58 -0.60
C PHE A 133 -28.21 -14.70 0.33
N GLU A 134 -28.55 -15.18 1.52
CA GLU A 134 -29.29 -14.41 2.54
C GLU A 134 -28.54 -13.15 3.01
N LEU A 135 -27.22 -13.09 2.77
CA LEU A 135 -26.41 -11.90 3.04
C LEU A 135 -26.78 -10.70 2.15
N GLY A 136 -27.45 -10.91 1.02
CA GLY A 136 -27.84 -9.83 0.12
C GLY A 136 -26.66 -9.10 -0.55
N LEU A 137 -25.50 -9.76 -0.62
CA LEU A 137 -24.25 -9.22 -1.19
C LEU A 137 -24.02 -9.67 -2.65
N GLY A 138 -25.05 -10.24 -3.29
CA GLY A 138 -25.02 -10.67 -4.70
C GLY A 138 -24.70 -12.16 -4.87
N SER A 139 -24.01 -12.50 -5.96
CA SER A 139 -23.66 -13.88 -6.30
C SER A 139 -22.60 -14.46 -5.35
N VAL A 140 -22.80 -15.72 -4.95
CA VAL A 140 -21.85 -16.47 -4.11
C VAL A 140 -21.06 -17.43 -5.00
N LEU A 141 -19.73 -17.35 -4.93
CA LEU A 141 -18.83 -18.24 -5.67
C LEU A 141 -18.30 -19.37 -4.75
N PRO A 142 -18.66 -20.63 -5.01
CA PRO A 142 -18.13 -21.73 -4.22
C PRO A 142 -16.70 -22.07 -4.65
N VAL A 143 -15.80 -22.21 -3.67
CA VAL A 143 -14.39 -22.53 -3.90
C VAL A 143 -13.89 -23.57 -2.90
N SER A 144 -12.89 -24.33 -3.32
CA SER A 144 -12.03 -25.07 -2.40
C SER A 144 -10.63 -24.49 -2.48
N ALA A 145 -10.26 -23.68 -1.50
CA ALA A 145 -8.90 -23.14 -1.40
C ALA A 145 -7.84 -24.23 -1.21
N ILE A 146 -8.19 -25.40 -0.67
CA ILE A 146 -7.23 -26.51 -0.48
C ILE A 146 -7.05 -27.31 -1.77
N HIS A 147 -8.11 -27.54 -2.55
CA HIS A 147 -8.04 -28.37 -3.76
C HIS A 147 -7.95 -27.54 -5.06
N GLY A 148 -8.18 -26.23 -4.97
CA GLY A 148 -8.06 -25.26 -6.06
C GLY A 148 -9.24 -25.18 -7.02
N ALA A 149 -10.33 -25.89 -6.73
CA ALA A 149 -11.53 -25.83 -7.55
C ALA A 149 -12.31 -24.53 -7.29
N GLY A 150 -12.91 -23.94 -8.34
CA GLY A 150 -13.62 -22.65 -8.26
C GLY A 150 -12.70 -21.42 -8.23
N VAL A 151 -11.38 -21.61 -8.06
CA VAL A 151 -10.43 -20.49 -7.93
C VAL A 151 -10.21 -19.76 -9.26
N ALA A 152 -10.33 -20.44 -10.40
CA ALA A 152 -10.18 -19.78 -11.71
C ALA A 152 -11.36 -18.83 -11.96
N GLU A 153 -12.57 -19.31 -11.69
CA GLU A 153 -13.83 -18.58 -11.79
C GLU A 153 -13.86 -17.40 -10.83
N LEU A 154 -13.35 -17.58 -9.60
CA LEU A 154 -13.14 -16.50 -8.64
C LEU A 154 -12.21 -15.42 -9.20
N LEU A 155 -11.08 -15.80 -9.78
CA LEU A 155 -10.11 -14.84 -10.33
C LEU A 155 -10.64 -14.13 -11.58
N GLU A 156 -11.44 -14.80 -12.40
CA GLU A 156 -12.16 -14.17 -13.51
C GLU A 156 -13.15 -13.12 -13.02
N GLU A 157 -13.90 -13.40 -11.95
CA GLU A 157 -14.80 -12.43 -11.32
C GLU A 157 -14.02 -11.25 -10.73
N VAL A 158 -12.91 -11.52 -10.03
CA VAL A 158 -12.03 -10.47 -9.47
C VAL A 158 -11.58 -9.54 -10.59
N VAL A 159 -10.97 -10.08 -11.65
CA VAL A 159 -10.45 -9.25 -12.75
C VAL A 159 -11.56 -8.45 -13.45
N ARG A 160 -12.77 -9.00 -13.55
CA ARG A 160 -13.92 -8.29 -14.13
C ARG A 160 -14.41 -7.12 -13.28
N LYS A 161 -14.33 -7.26 -11.94
CA LYS A 161 -14.75 -6.23 -10.99
C LYS A 161 -13.63 -5.26 -10.59
N LEU A 162 -12.38 -5.60 -10.89
CA LEU A 162 -11.29 -4.64 -10.77
C LEU A 162 -11.65 -3.42 -11.61
N PRO A 163 -11.38 -2.20 -11.12
CA PRO A 163 -11.48 -1.03 -11.96
C PRO A 163 -10.68 -1.30 -13.23
N ASP A 164 -11.18 -0.77 -14.36
CA ASP A 164 -10.39 -0.85 -15.59
C ASP A 164 -8.97 -0.41 -15.28
N ALA A 165 -8.01 -1.20 -15.74
CA ALA A 165 -6.63 -0.78 -15.69
C ALA A 165 -6.66 0.59 -16.33
N LYS A 166 -6.45 1.65 -15.53
CA LYS A 166 -6.37 2.99 -16.06
C LYS A 166 -5.42 2.83 -17.23
N GLU A 167 -5.89 3.13 -18.45
CA GLU A 167 -4.94 3.35 -19.52
C GLU A 167 -3.90 4.25 -18.88
N ASN A 168 -2.63 3.86 -18.96
CA ASN A 168 -1.58 4.83 -18.77
C ASN A 168 -1.70 5.81 -19.96
N THR A 169 -2.78 6.59 -20.01
CA THR A 169 -2.66 7.99 -20.38
C THR A 169 -1.49 8.45 -19.52
N PRO A 170 -0.39 8.92 -20.12
CA PRO A 170 0.70 9.49 -19.37
C PRO A 170 0.03 10.38 -18.34
N GLU A 171 0.21 10.06 -17.06
CA GLU A 171 -0.31 10.93 -16.03
C GLU A 171 0.21 12.33 -16.36
N GLU A 172 -0.49 13.40 -15.99
CA GLU A 172 -0.06 14.78 -16.33
C GLU A 172 1.28 15.16 -15.65
N TRP A 173 2.02 14.19 -15.12
CA TRP A 173 3.35 14.17 -14.53
C TRP A 173 4.19 13.03 -15.11
N ASP A 174 5.41 13.36 -15.50
CA ASP A 174 6.36 12.45 -16.12
C ASP A 174 7.05 11.53 -15.09
N ILE A 175 7.26 12.00 -13.85
CA ILE A 175 8.11 11.33 -12.85
C ILE A 175 7.57 11.52 -11.43
N ARG A 176 7.43 10.44 -10.66
CA ARG A 176 7.12 10.47 -9.23
C ARG A 176 8.39 10.58 -8.39
N VAL A 177 8.44 11.55 -7.50
CA VAL A 177 9.63 11.88 -6.71
C VAL A 177 9.33 11.81 -5.22
N ALA A 178 10.08 10.99 -4.47
CA ALA A 178 10.05 10.98 -3.01
C ALA A 178 11.22 11.82 -2.44
N VAL A 179 11.02 12.47 -1.30
CA VAL A 179 12.10 13.14 -0.55
C VAL A 179 12.30 12.43 0.77
N ILE A 180 13.40 11.70 0.90
CA ILE A 180 13.73 10.88 2.07
C ILE A 180 14.95 11.43 2.82
N GLY A 181 15.16 10.96 4.04
CA GLY A 181 16.28 11.37 4.88
C GLY A 181 15.88 11.48 6.36
N ARG A 182 16.86 11.58 7.24
CA ARG A 182 16.65 11.66 8.69
C ARG A 182 15.85 12.90 9.12
N PRO A 183 15.29 12.91 10.33
CA PRO A 183 14.74 14.14 10.92
C PRO A 183 15.74 15.30 10.81
N ASN A 184 15.23 16.52 10.60
CA ASN A 184 16.03 17.75 10.55
C ASN A 184 17.08 17.88 9.43
N THR A 185 17.17 16.95 8.46
CA THR A 185 18.02 17.11 7.25
C THR A 185 17.51 18.18 6.28
N GLY A 186 16.35 18.79 6.56
CA GLY A 186 15.80 19.91 5.79
C GLY A 186 14.82 19.54 4.66
N LYS A 187 14.29 18.31 4.65
CA LYS A 187 13.28 17.83 3.69
C LYS A 187 12.14 18.81 3.42
N SER A 188 11.48 19.29 4.47
CA SER A 188 10.35 20.21 4.30
C SER A 188 10.78 21.58 3.79
N THR A 189 11.98 22.04 4.11
CA THR A 189 12.54 23.28 3.57
C THR A 189 12.79 23.14 2.07
N LEU A 190 13.38 22.01 1.64
CA LEU A 190 13.59 21.72 0.22
C LEU A 190 12.25 21.64 -0.53
N ILE A 191 11.29 20.87 -0.02
CA ILE A 191 9.97 20.74 -0.65
C ILE A 191 9.28 22.10 -0.75
N ASN A 192 9.26 22.90 0.32
CA ASN A 192 8.68 24.24 0.29
C ASN A 192 9.38 25.16 -0.71
N ARG A 193 10.70 25.02 -0.89
CA ARG A 193 11.46 25.79 -1.87
C ARG A 193 11.10 25.40 -3.31
N LEU A 194 11.06 24.09 -3.59
CA LEU A 194 10.63 23.55 -4.88
C LEU A 194 9.21 24.02 -5.22
N LEU A 195 8.30 24.01 -4.25
CA LEU A 195 6.92 24.49 -4.44
C LEU A 195 6.79 26.02 -4.51
N GLY A 196 7.72 26.76 -3.89
CA GLY A 196 7.68 28.22 -3.82
C GLY A 196 8.27 28.92 -5.05
N GLU A 197 9.19 28.27 -5.76
CA GLU A 197 9.81 28.79 -6.99
C GLU A 197 8.90 28.62 -8.22
N GLU A 198 7.97 27.67 -8.20
CA GLU A 198 7.05 27.38 -9.32
C GLU A 198 5.59 27.56 -8.90
N ARG A 199 5.08 28.78 -9.04
CA ARG A 199 3.66 29.09 -8.85
C ARG A 199 2.81 28.43 -9.92
N LEU A 200 2.48 27.15 -9.76
CA LEU A 200 1.33 26.48 -10.35
C LEU A 200 0.83 25.41 -9.36
N LEU A 201 0.31 25.87 -8.22
CA LEU A 201 -0.62 25.07 -7.43
C LEU A 201 -1.89 24.90 -8.28
N VAL A 202 -1.94 23.86 -9.09
CA VAL A 202 -3.21 23.43 -9.68
C VAL A 202 -3.95 22.65 -8.62
N SER A 203 -5.14 23.17 -8.30
CA SER A 203 -6.12 22.59 -7.41
C SER A 203 -6.50 21.18 -7.83
N GLU A 204 -7.01 20.42 -6.86
CA GLU A 204 -7.87 19.25 -7.03
C GLU A 204 -8.46 19.12 -8.44
N VAL A 205 -7.86 18.25 -9.26
CA VAL A 205 -8.46 17.85 -10.54
C VAL A 205 -9.55 16.83 -10.21
N PRO A 206 -10.83 17.12 -10.46
CA PRO A 206 -11.90 16.16 -10.23
C PRO A 206 -11.69 14.96 -11.16
N GLY A 207 -11.53 13.76 -10.59
CA GLY A 207 -11.36 12.51 -11.36
C GLY A 207 -9.98 11.86 -11.27
N THR A 208 -9.01 12.45 -10.57
CA THR A 208 -7.75 11.77 -10.25
C THR A 208 -7.79 11.25 -8.81
N THR A 209 -7.52 9.96 -8.58
CA THR A 209 -7.19 9.40 -7.25
C THR A 209 -5.81 9.91 -6.82
N MET A 210 -5.65 11.22 -6.73
CA MET A 210 -4.52 11.82 -6.04
C MET A 210 -4.80 11.60 -4.57
N ASP A 211 -3.99 10.76 -3.92
CA ASP A 211 -4.01 10.72 -2.46
C ASP A 211 -3.84 12.16 -1.97
N SER A 212 -4.69 12.59 -1.03
CA SER A 212 -4.80 13.97 -0.47
C SER A 212 -3.50 14.59 0.10
N VAL A 213 -2.40 13.88 -0.09
CA VAL A 213 -1.10 13.95 0.54
C VAL A 213 0.02 14.25 -0.48
N ASP A 214 -0.20 14.05 -1.78
CA ASP A 214 0.80 14.28 -2.84
C ASP A 214 0.69 15.69 -3.44
N THR A 215 1.74 16.17 -4.11
CA THR A 215 1.76 17.51 -4.72
C THR A 215 2.38 17.50 -6.10
N LEU A 216 1.69 18.06 -7.08
CA LEU A 216 2.19 18.25 -8.44
C LEU A 216 3.15 19.45 -8.50
N LEU A 217 4.30 19.26 -9.12
CA LEU A 217 5.34 20.26 -9.38
C LEU A 217 5.55 20.37 -10.90
N LYS A 218 5.51 21.56 -11.48
CA LYS A 218 5.68 21.78 -12.93
C LYS A 218 6.94 22.59 -13.21
N HIS A 219 7.99 21.92 -13.69
CA HIS A 219 9.27 22.54 -14.06
C HIS A 219 9.48 22.61 -15.56
N GLY A 220 9.33 23.81 -16.11
CA GLY A 220 9.33 24.04 -17.55
C GLY A 220 8.14 23.37 -18.23
N GLU A 221 8.39 22.50 -19.21
CA GLU A 221 7.37 21.70 -19.89
C GLU A 221 7.11 20.34 -19.21
N ARG A 222 7.91 19.98 -18.20
CA ARG A 222 7.80 18.71 -17.48
C ARG A 222 7.06 18.86 -16.17
N SER A 223 6.48 17.77 -15.74
CA SER A 223 5.69 17.70 -14.52
C SER A 223 6.14 16.53 -13.66
N TYR A 224 6.14 16.74 -12.36
CA TYR A 224 6.64 15.83 -11.36
C TYR A 224 5.59 15.68 -10.27
N LEU A 225 5.39 14.46 -9.76
CA LEU A 225 4.53 14.24 -8.61
C LEU A 225 5.39 14.01 -7.36
N LEU A 226 5.37 14.95 -6.43
CA LEU A 226 5.99 14.77 -5.12
C LEU A 226 5.10 13.87 -4.25
N VAL A 227 5.59 12.69 -3.91
CA VAL A 227 4.85 11.71 -3.09
C VAL A 227 5.05 11.95 -1.60
N ASP A 228 4.02 11.69 -0.79
CA ASP A 228 4.02 11.81 0.68
C ASP A 228 4.36 13.22 1.23
N THR A 229 3.81 14.26 0.61
CA THR A 229 3.99 15.67 1.03
C THR A 229 3.09 16.13 2.18
N ALA A 230 2.30 15.25 2.80
CA ALA A 230 1.37 15.59 3.89
C ALA A 230 2.06 16.24 5.10
N GLY A 231 3.29 15.81 5.39
CA GLY A 231 4.12 16.40 6.44
C GLY A 231 4.58 17.84 6.16
N VAL A 232 4.45 18.30 4.92
CA VAL A 232 4.85 19.65 4.47
C VAL A 232 3.64 20.58 4.39
N ARG A 233 2.50 20.12 3.86
CA ARG A 233 1.24 20.91 3.80
C ARG A 233 0.71 21.32 5.19
N ARG A 234 0.90 20.48 6.22
CA ARG A 234 0.41 20.78 7.59
C ARG A 234 1.30 21.70 8.44
N ARG A 235 2.45 22.17 7.94
CA ARG A 235 3.38 22.97 8.76
C ARG A 235 3.01 24.45 8.95
N SER A 236 1.85 24.91 8.47
CA SER A 236 1.37 26.26 8.77
C SER A 236 0.75 26.40 10.17
N ARG A 237 0.37 25.32 10.86
CA ARG A 237 -0.15 25.37 12.24
C ARG A 237 0.04 24.01 12.93
N ILE A 238 0.67 24.04 14.11
CA ILE A 238 0.79 22.97 15.13
C ILE A 238 2.13 22.21 15.09
N ARG A 239 3.01 22.55 16.07
CA ARG A 239 4.02 21.65 16.64
C ARG A 239 3.28 20.58 17.43
N ILE A 240 3.60 19.30 17.24
CA ILE A 240 3.65 18.21 18.25
C ILE A 240 3.76 16.84 17.52
N ASP A 241 4.79 16.07 17.89
CA ASP A 241 4.95 14.60 17.88
C ASP A 241 4.39 13.75 16.72
N LEU A 242 5.15 13.66 15.63
CA LEU A 242 4.99 12.58 14.63
C LEU A 242 6.32 11.86 14.33
N GLU A 243 7.14 11.65 15.35
CA GLU A 243 8.46 11.01 15.19
C GLU A 243 8.35 9.49 15.00
N ARG A 244 7.30 8.84 15.55
CA ARG A 244 7.14 7.37 15.49
C ARG A 244 6.61 6.82 14.15
N HIS A 245 6.13 7.67 13.24
CA HIS A 245 5.57 7.27 11.94
C HIS A 245 6.54 7.45 10.76
N SER A 246 7.82 7.82 11.01
CA SER A 246 8.74 8.24 9.96
C SER A 246 9.21 7.09 9.05
N VAL A 247 9.33 5.86 9.55
CA VAL A 247 9.85 4.72 8.78
C VAL A 247 8.80 4.17 7.81
N THR A 248 7.59 3.88 8.30
CA THR A 248 6.46 3.41 7.47
C THR A 248 6.12 4.38 6.35
N ARG A 249 6.18 5.70 6.63
CA ARG A 249 6.02 6.73 5.60
C ARG A 249 7.12 6.70 4.54
N THR A 250 8.36 6.56 4.97
CA THR A 250 9.49 6.47 4.03
C THR A 250 9.39 5.22 3.15
N ILE A 251 9.00 4.09 3.73
CA ILE A 251 8.71 2.85 3.00
C ILE A 251 7.61 3.07 1.94
N SER A 252 6.47 3.63 2.34
CA SER A 252 5.35 3.90 1.43
C SER A 252 5.71 4.89 0.33
N ALA A 253 6.48 5.94 0.65
CA ALA A 253 6.97 6.90 -0.34
C ALA A 253 7.90 6.23 -1.36
N LEU A 254 8.79 5.34 -0.92
CA LEU A 254 9.70 4.60 -1.79
C LEU A 254 8.96 3.58 -2.68
N GLU A 255 7.85 3.01 -2.22
CA GLU A 255 7.03 2.10 -3.03
C GLU A 255 6.32 2.82 -4.18
N ARG A 256 6.01 4.10 -3.99
CA ARG A 256 5.22 4.94 -4.90
C ARG A 256 6.07 5.84 -5.81
N CYS A 257 7.35 6.07 -5.53
CA CYS A 257 8.20 6.94 -6.35
C CYS A 257 8.96 6.21 -7.45
N ASP A 258 9.30 6.92 -8.53
CA ASP A 258 10.24 6.42 -9.54
C ASP A 258 11.68 6.82 -9.16
N VAL A 259 11.84 8.02 -8.59
CA VAL A 259 13.11 8.56 -8.10
C VAL A 259 12.97 9.04 -6.66
N CYS A 260 13.95 8.77 -5.81
CA CYS A 260 14.05 9.33 -4.46
C CYS A 260 15.21 10.31 -4.33
N LEU A 261 14.97 11.40 -3.61
CA LEU A 261 15.98 12.37 -3.19
C LEU A 261 16.38 12.04 -1.75
N LEU A 262 17.56 11.46 -1.56
CA LEU A 262 18.12 11.20 -0.22
C LEU A 262 18.83 12.45 0.29
N LEU A 263 18.21 13.15 1.23
CA LEU A 263 18.76 14.36 1.83
C LEU A 263 19.64 14.03 3.02
N LEU A 264 20.92 14.37 2.88
CA LEU A 264 21.95 14.29 3.91
C LEU A 264 22.18 15.67 4.51
N ASP A 265 22.44 15.72 5.81
CA ASP A 265 22.92 16.93 6.47
C ASP A 265 24.43 17.03 6.29
N SER A 266 24.90 18.03 5.57
CA SER A 266 26.32 18.18 5.27
C SER A 266 27.15 18.42 6.53
N VAL A 267 26.57 19.10 7.54
CA VAL A 267 27.27 19.45 8.79
C VAL A 267 27.51 18.22 9.65
N GLU A 268 26.53 17.32 9.70
CA GLU A 268 26.64 16.06 10.47
C GLU A 268 27.37 14.96 9.68
N GLY A 269 27.35 15.03 8.34
CA GLY A 269 27.87 13.99 7.47
C GLY A 269 26.94 12.77 7.38
N LEU A 270 27.47 11.69 6.80
CA LEU A 270 26.74 10.44 6.64
C LEU A 270 26.66 9.68 7.97
N VAL A 271 25.47 9.23 8.35
CA VAL A 271 25.28 8.39 9.54
C VAL A 271 24.54 7.10 9.20
N GLU A 272 24.53 6.15 10.14
CA GLU A 272 23.96 4.80 9.95
C GLU A 272 22.49 4.80 9.47
N GLN A 273 21.67 5.73 9.93
CA GLN A 273 20.29 5.82 9.47
C GLN A 273 20.18 6.29 8.01
N ASP A 274 21.11 7.10 7.50
CA ASP A 274 21.15 7.47 6.08
C ASP A 274 21.51 6.26 5.21
N ILE A 275 22.46 5.44 5.66
CA ILE A 275 22.84 4.16 5.00
C ILE A 275 21.63 3.22 4.93
N ARG A 276 20.89 3.06 6.04
CA ARG A 276 19.66 2.26 6.06
C ARG A 276 18.62 2.75 5.06
N LEU A 277 18.45 4.07 4.92
CA LEU A 277 17.49 4.66 3.99
C LEU A 277 17.93 4.49 2.53
N ALA A 278 19.23 4.58 2.25
CA ALA A 278 19.80 4.32 0.93
C ALA A 278 19.60 2.85 0.52
N GLY A 279 19.95 1.91 1.40
CA GLY A 279 19.73 0.47 1.17
C GLY A 279 18.25 0.15 0.92
N LEU A 280 17.34 0.77 1.67
CA LEU A 280 15.90 0.61 1.48
C LEU A 280 15.40 1.08 0.09
N ALA A 281 16.04 2.09 -0.48
CA ALA A 281 15.74 2.60 -1.81
C ALA A 281 16.34 1.69 -2.91
N GLU A 282 17.54 1.17 -2.68
CA GLU A 282 18.20 0.18 -3.55
C GLU A 282 17.43 -1.13 -3.61
N ASP A 283 17.03 -1.68 -2.44
CA ASP A 283 16.21 -2.89 -2.33
C ASP A 283 14.90 -2.78 -3.13
N ARG A 284 14.37 -1.56 -3.28
CA ARG A 284 13.15 -1.25 -4.04
C ARG A 284 13.40 -0.90 -5.50
N GLY A 285 14.65 -0.92 -5.97
CA GLY A 285 15.02 -0.61 -7.35
C GLY A 285 14.71 0.83 -7.76
N ARG A 286 14.76 1.79 -6.82
CA ARG A 286 14.40 3.19 -7.10
C ARG A 286 15.61 3.98 -7.55
N GLY A 287 15.42 4.88 -8.54
CA GLY A 287 16.47 5.82 -8.90
C GLY A 287 16.79 6.70 -7.70
N MET A 288 18.06 6.84 -7.33
CA MET A 288 18.45 7.60 -6.15
C MET A 288 19.32 8.80 -6.52
N ILE A 289 18.95 9.97 -6.02
CA ILE A 289 19.75 11.20 -6.09
C ILE A 289 20.11 11.60 -4.66
N ILE A 290 21.39 11.69 -4.37
CA ILE A 290 21.89 12.13 -3.06
C ILE A 290 22.00 13.66 -3.06
N VAL A 291 21.42 14.30 -2.05
CA VAL A 291 21.40 15.75 -1.90
C VAL A 291 22.10 16.14 -0.60
N LEU A 292 23.23 16.85 -0.73
CA LEU A 292 23.97 17.43 0.40
C LEU A 292 23.32 18.75 0.81
N ASN A 293 22.47 18.71 1.84
CA ASN A 293 21.75 19.89 2.32
C ASN A 293 22.49 20.59 3.47
N LYS A 294 22.11 21.83 3.78
CA LYS A 294 22.80 22.72 4.74
C LYS A 294 24.27 22.98 4.39
N TRP A 295 24.61 22.84 3.10
CA TRP A 295 25.95 23.04 2.61
C TRP A 295 26.48 24.40 3.06
N ASP A 296 25.64 25.45 3.03
CA ASP A 296 25.93 26.82 3.45
C ASP A 296 26.51 26.97 4.86
N LEU A 297 26.13 26.09 5.81
CA LEU A 297 26.54 26.16 7.22
C LEU A 297 27.97 25.68 7.50
N MET A 298 28.61 24.99 6.54
CA MET A 298 29.97 24.49 6.71
C MET A 298 31.04 25.49 6.30
N GLU A 299 32.16 25.50 7.01
CA GLU A 299 33.43 26.01 6.46
C GLU A 299 33.92 25.06 5.36
N LYS A 300 34.31 25.63 4.22
CA LYS A 300 34.60 24.88 3.00
C LYS A 300 35.86 25.40 2.34
N ASP A 301 36.62 24.47 1.78
CA ASP A 301 37.72 24.72 0.85
C ASP A 301 37.40 24.17 -0.55
N HIS A 302 38.32 24.32 -1.49
CA HIS A 302 38.17 23.85 -2.87
C HIS A 302 38.10 22.32 -3.02
N MET A 303 38.42 21.55 -1.97
CA MET A 303 38.44 20.08 -1.97
C MET A 303 37.28 19.46 -1.19
N THR A 304 36.52 20.26 -0.44
CA THR A 304 35.53 19.77 0.52
C THR A 304 34.44 18.94 -0.16
N PHE A 305 33.99 19.37 -1.35
CA PHE A 305 33.00 18.64 -2.14
C PHE A 305 33.51 17.26 -2.57
N ASP A 306 34.69 17.20 -3.18
CA ASP A 306 35.26 15.95 -3.70
C ASP A 306 35.54 14.95 -2.58
N ARG A 307 36.02 15.42 -1.43
CA ARG A 307 36.25 14.57 -0.25
C ARG A 307 34.94 13.96 0.24
N MET A 308 33.90 14.77 0.39
CA MET A 308 32.61 14.28 0.87
C MET A 308 31.93 13.32 -0.12
N CYS A 309 32.01 13.59 -1.43
CA CYS A 309 31.53 12.67 -2.45
C CYS A 309 32.29 11.34 -2.43
N LYS A 310 33.60 11.37 -2.20
CA LYS A 310 34.40 10.15 -2.06
C LYS A 310 33.97 9.35 -0.83
N ASP A 311 33.86 10.00 0.33
CA ASP A 311 33.49 9.35 1.59
C ASP A 311 32.11 8.70 1.50
N ILE A 312 31.15 9.36 0.83
CA ILE A 312 29.80 8.82 0.62
C ILE A 312 29.82 7.59 -0.28
N ARG A 313 30.58 7.61 -1.38
CA ARG A 313 30.70 6.46 -2.31
C ARG A 313 31.41 5.25 -1.72
N GLU A 314 32.22 5.45 -0.68
CA GLU A 314 32.88 4.34 0.02
C GLU A 314 31.95 3.68 1.05
N GLN A 315 30.88 4.37 1.48
CA GLN A 315 29.99 3.94 2.55
C GLN A 315 28.57 3.56 2.09
N LEU A 316 28.13 4.04 0.92
CA LEU A 316 26.88 3.67 0.24
C LEU A 316 27.19 2.83 -0.99
#